data_AF-Q4C8T2-F1
#
_entry.id   AF-Q4C8T2-F1
#
_cell.length_a   1.000
_cell.length_b   1.000
_cell.length_c   1.000
_cell.angle_alpha   90.00
_cell.angle_beta   90.00
_cell.angle_gamma   90.00
#
_symmetry.space_group_name_H-M   'P 1'
#
loop_
_entity.id
_entity.type
_entity.pdbx_description
1 polymer ?
#
loop_
_entity_poly.entity_id
_entity_poly.type
_entity_poly.pdbx_seq_one_letter_code
_entity_poly.pdbx_strand_id
1 'polypeptide(L)'
;MEKLFQQTLIRQEVIEQIGLMDEGYFMYFDDVDYCHSAKNAGWNILHWPYARVVHLRRGSGSVKSDVKARKRPRSYLYASRSRYFAKFYGIFGLWLANICWLLGRSIAWIRELINNKQPHTCEYQEQDIWMNWKEPLQLPILPPSSYEKNSLILLLLVP
;
A
#
# COMPACT_ATOMS: atom_id res chain seq x y z
N MET A 1 1.99 -8.64 -17.81
CA MET A 1 2.03 -7.32 -17.17
C MET A 1 3.00 -7.44 -16.01
N GLU A 2 4.27 -7.12 -16.25
CA GLU A 2 5.41 -7.41 -15.36
C GLU A 2 5.43 -6.45 -14.17
N LYS A 3 5.02 -6.91 -12.98
CA LYS A 3 5.35 -6.20 -11.74
C LYS A 3 6.85 -6.37 -11.49
N LEU A 4 7.63 -5.34 -11.78
CA LEU A 4 9.06 -5.31 -11.43
C LEU A 4 9.22 -5.19 -9.91
N PHE A 5 9.91 -6.15 -9.30
CA PHE A 5 10.47 -6.03 -7.96
C PHE A 5 11.41 -4.82 -7.94
N GLN A 6 11.02 -3.75 -7.25
CA GLN A 6 11.69 -2.46 -7.47
C GLN A 6 13.17 -2.49 -7.10
N GLN A 7 13.57 -3.23 -6.05
CA GLN A 7 14.97 -3.40 -5.60
C GLN A 7 15.16 -4.70 -4.78
N THR A 8 14.60 -5.82 -5.23
CA THR A 8 14.68 -7.12 -4.51
C THR A 8 15.18 -8.20 -5.44
N LEU A 9 16.06 -9.08 -4.95
CA LEU A 9 16.44 -10.31 -5.62
C LEU A 9 15.67 -11.48 -4.99
N ILE A 10 15.03 -12.29 -5.83
CA ILE A 10 14.22 -13.41 -5.40
C ILE A 10 14.73 -14.66 -6.10
N ARG A 11 14.90 -15.71 -5.31
CA ARG A 11 15.27 -17.04 -5.81
C ARG A 11 14.14 -17.59 -6.68
N GLN A 12 14.47 -18.21 -7.80
CA GLN A 12 13.46 -18.79 -8.69
C GLN A 12 12.59 -19.81 -7.94
N GLU A 13 13.19 -20.58 -7.04
CA GLU A 13 12.53 -21.58 -6.20
C GLU A 13 11.46 -20.98 -5.29
N VAL A 14 11.61 -19.71 -4.87
CA VAL A 14 10.58 -19.00 -4.12
C VAL A 14 9.35 -18.80 -5.00
N ILE A 15 9.55 -18.33 -6.24
CA ILE A 15 8.46 -18.07 -7.19
C ILE A 15 7.76 -19.37 -7.56
N GLU A 16 8.52 -20.45 -7.77
CA GLU A 16 7.96 -21.78 -8.05
C GLU A 16 7.13 -22.31 -6.89
N GLN A 17 7.52 -22.04 -5.64
CA GLN A 17 6.82 -22.54 -4.46
C GLN A 17 5.59 -21.71 -4.08
N ILE A 18 5.68 -20.38 -4.06
CA ILE A 18 4.61 -19.51 -3.56
C ILE A 18 3.84 -18.77 -4.67
N GLY A 19 4.28 -18.92 -5.91
CA GLY A 19 3.70 -18.26 -7.07
C GLY A 19 4.16 -16.81 -7.26
N LEU A 20 3.46 -16.13 -8.16
CA LEU A 20 3.64 -14.70 -8.44
C LEU A 20 2.94 -13.83 -7.40
N MET A 21 3.23 -12.54 -7.42
CA MET A 21 2.59 -11.56 -6.54
C MET A 21 1.09 -11.49 -6.81
N ASP A 22 0.31 -11.31 -5.75
CA ASP A 22 -1.15 -11.17 -5.83
C ASP A 22 -1.55 -9.95 -6.68
N GLU A 23 -2.28 -10.22 -7.77
CA GLU A 23 -2.74 -9.20 -8.72
C GLU A 23 -3.80 -8.27 -8.13
N GLY A 24 -4.42 -8.65 -7.01
CA GLY A 24 -5.39 -7.82 -6.31
C GLY A 24 -4.79 -6.59 -5.62
N TYR A 25 -3.46 -6.49 -5.53
CA TYR A 25 -2.78 -5.26 -5.13
C TYR A 25 -2.41 -4.42 -6.36
N PHE A 26 -2.88 -3.18 -6.42
CA PHE A 26 -2.41 -2.21 -7.42
C PHE A 26 -1.09 -1.55 -7.02
N MET A 27 -1.02 -1.10 -5.76
CA MET A 27 0.14 -0.43 -5.15
C MET A 27 0.03 -0.55 -3.63
N TYR A 28 1.17 -0.60 -2.95
CA TYR A 28 1.32 -0.77 -1.50
C TYR A 28 0.89 -2.16 -1.01
N PHE A 29 1.57 -2.64 0.04
CA PHE A 29 1.37 -3.95 0.66
C PHE A 29 1.63 -5.17 -0.25
N ASP A 30 1.86 -4.98 -1.55
CA ASP A 30 2.15 -6.06 -2.49
C ASP A 30 3.49 -6.74 -2.17
N ASP A 31 4.49 -5.95 -1.79
CA ASP A 31 5.79 -6.41 -1.31
C ASP A 31 5.69 -7.07 0.09
N VAL A 32 4.96 -6.43 1.01
CA VAL A 32 4.73 -6.96 2.36
C VAL A 32 4.02 -8.31 2.32
N ASP A 33 2.99 -8.42 1.48
CA ASP A 33 2.25 -9.66 1.23
C ASP A 33 3.16 -10.77 0.69
N TYR A 34 3.98 -10.45 -0.32
CA TYR A 34 4.88 -11.43 -0.93
C TYR A 34 5.94 -11.91 0.07
N CYS A 35 6.53 -10.98 0.83
CA CYS A 35 7.45 -11.30 1.91
C CYS A 35 6.79 -12.18 2.99
N HIS A 36 5.58 -11.84 3.44
CA HIS A 36 4.87 -12.64 4.44
C HIS A 36 4.58 -14.06 3.91
N SER A 37 4.15 -14.18 2.64
CA SER A 37 3.93 -15.47 1.98
C SER A 37 5.22 -16.30 1.91
N ALA A 38 6.35 -15.69 1.51
CA ALA A 38 7.64 -16.35 1.49
C ALA A 38 8.08 -16.83 2.88
N LYS A 39 7.88 -15.99 3.90
CA LYS A 39 8.18 -16.34 5.30
C LYS A 39 7.33 -17.51 5.80
N ASN A 40 6.04 -17.53 5.47
CA ASN A 40 5.14 -18.64 5.82
C ASN A 40 5.53 -19.95 5.10
N ALA A 41 6.15 -19.85 3.93
CA ALA A 41 6.72 -20.96 3.19
C ALA A 41 8.12 -21.39 3.69
N GLY A 42 8.63 -20.77 4.76
CA GLY A 42 9.92 -21.12 5.39
C GLY A 42 11.14 -20.38 4.84
N TRP A 43 10.95 -19.41 3.95
CA TRP A 43 12.07 -18.63 3.40
C TRP A 43 12.51 -17.50 4.33
N ASN A 44 13.81 -17.24 4.32
CA ASN A 44 14.40 -16.10 5.02
C ASN A 44 14.35 -14.84 4.15
N ILE A 45 13.97 -13.72 4.77
CA ILE A 45 14.04 -12.39 4.16
C ILE A 45 15.27 -11.69 4.74
N LEU A 46 16.21 -11.33 3.89
CA LEU A 46 17.49 -10.75 4.30
C LEU A 46 17.69 -9.36 3.67
N HIS A 47 18.15 -8.42 4.49
CA HIS A 47 18.66 -7.14 4.03
C HIS A 47 20.17 -7.22 3.90
N TRP A 48 20.70 -6.94 2.70
CA TRP A 48 22.14 -6.94 2.45
C TRP A 48 22.70 -5.51 2.41
N PRO A 49 23.32 -5.01 3.49
CA PRO A 49 23.72 -3.61 3.60
C PRO A 49 24.87 -3.22 2.67
N TYR A 50 25.54 -4.18 2.02
CA TYR A 50 26.62 -3.92 1.05
C TYR A 50 26.14 -3.87 -0.40
N ALA A 51 24.94 -4.36 -0.70
CA ALA A 51 24.34 -4.15 -2.01
C ALA A 51 23.96 -2.68 -2.15
N ARG A 52 24.23 -2.12 -3.32
CA ARG A 52 23.89 -0.74 -3.67
C ARG A 52 23.13 -0.75 -4.99
N VAL A 53 21.89 -0.28 -4.93
CA VAL A 53 21.04 -0.03 -6.09
C VAL A 53 20.66 1.44 -6.03
N VAL A 54 20.82 2.15 -7.15
CA VAL A 54 20.45 3.56 -7.25
C VAL A 54 19.10 3.66 -7.93
N HIS A 55 18.07 4.04 -7.17
CA HIS A 55 16.77 4.35 -7.73
C HIS A 55 16.75 5.80 -8.23
N LEU A 56 16.92 5.99 -9.54
CA LEU A 56 16.86 7.30 -10.18
C LEU A 56 15.42 7.82 -10.18
N ARG A 57 15.10 8.68 -9.22
CA ARG A 57 13.77 9.24 -9.05
C ARG A 57 13.46 10.25 -10.15
N ARG A 58 12.72 9.85 -11.19
CA ARG A 58 11.94 10.78 -12.00
C ARG A 58 10.66 11.12 -11.23
N GLY A 59 10.48 12.39 -10.91
CA GLY A 59 9.45 12.86 -9.97
C GLY A 59 8.03 12.47 -10.39
N SER A 60 7.47 11.44 -9.77
CA SER A 60 6.08 11.04 -9.96
C SER A 60 5.22 11.18 -8.69
N GLY A 61 5.83 11.58 -7.56
CA GLY A 61 5.12 11.65 -6.29
C GLY A 61 5.52 12.86 -5.46
N SER A 62 4.55 13.75 -5.27
CA SER A 62 4.49 14.77 -4.20
C SER A 62 4.38 14.16 -2.81
N VAL A 63 4.68 12.87 -2.61
CA VAL A 63 4.48 12.13 -1.35
C VAL A 63 5.03 12.87 -0.14
N LYS A 64 6.24 13.44 -0.22
CA LYS A 64 6.82 14.19 0.90
C LYS A 64 6.03 15.47 1.22
N SER A 65 5.60 16.23 0.21
CA SER A 65 4.81 17.44 0.41
C SER A 65 3.36 17.11 0.80
N ASP A 66 2.77 16.05 0.25
CA ASP A 66 1.43 15.57 0.56
C ASP A 66 1.36 15.05 2.01
N VAL A 67 2.37 14.31 2.46
CA VAL A 67 2.49 13.89 3.87
C VAL A 67 2.65 15.10 4.79
N LYS A 68 3.51 16.07 4.43
CA LYS A 68 3.67 17.32 5.20
C LYS A 68 2.36 18.12 5.25
N ALA A 69 1.61 18.15 4.16
CA ALA A 69 0.32 18.80 4.04
C ALA A 69 -0.84 17.98 4.63
N ARG A 70 -0.56 16.78 5.18
CA ARG A 70 -1.58 15.84 5.70
C ARG A 70 -2.69 15.56 4.69
N LYS A 71 -2.35 15.48 3.40
CA LYS A 71 -3.29 15.17 2.34
C LYS A 71 -3.78 13.74 2.51
N ARG A 72 -5.09 13.55 2.37
CA ARG A 72 -5.70 12.21 2.40
C ARG A 72 -5.04 11.32 1.33
N PRO A 73 -4.46 10.16 1.71
CA PRO A 73 -3.93 9.20 0.75
C PRO A 73 -4.99 8.72 -0.23
N ARG A 74 -4.55 8.17 -1.36
CA ARG A 74 -5.47 7.56 -2.33
C ARG A 74 -6.13 6.31 -1.72
N SER A 75 -7.39 6.05 -2.11
CA SER A 75 -8.20 4.93 -1.60
C SER A 75 -7.53 3.56 -1.74
N TYR A 76 -6.81 3.33 -2.84
CA TYR A 76 -6.13 2.06 -3.09
C TYR A 76 -5.07 1.70 -2.02
N LEU A 77 -4.52 2.68 -1.27
CA LEU A 77 -3.65 2.40 -0.13
C LEU A 77 -4.40 1.67 0.99
N TYR A 78 -5.61 2.14 1.32
CA TYR A 78 -6.44 1.54 2.37
C TYR A 78 -7.08 0.23 1.91
N ALA A 79 -7.46 0.13 0.63
CA ALA A 79 -7.89 -1.13 0.03
C ALA A 79 -6.79 -2.21 0.12
N SER A 80 -5.55 -1.88 -0.26
CA SER A 80 -4.39 -2.77 -0.10
C SER A 80 -4.16 -3.18 1.35
N ARG A 81 -4.26 -2.25 2.30
CA ARG A 81 -4.15 -2.56 3.74
C ARG A 81 -5.23 -3.56 4.18
N SER A 82 -6.49 -3.32 3.83
CA SER A 82 -7.60 -4.19 4.22
C SER A 82 -7.46 -5.58 3.62
N ARG A 83 -7.02 -5.67 2.35
CA ARG A 83 -6.70 -6.94 1.69
C ARG A 83 -5.63 -7.72 2.46
N TYR A 84 -4.52 -7.07 2.81
CA TYR A 84 -3.42 -7.69 3.54
C TYR A 84 -3.88 -8.28 4.89
N PHE A 85 -4.56 -7.47 5.72
CA PHE A 85 -5.00 -7.96 7.03
C PHE A 85 -6.01 -9.09 6.91
N ALA A 86 -6.95 -8.99 5.96
CA ALA A 86 -7.92 -10.06 5.73
C ALA A 86 -7.27 -11.35 5.21
N LYS A 87 -6.27 -11.25 4.32
CA LYS A 87 -5.59 -12.40 3.73
C LYS A 87 -4.78 -13.21 4.75
N PHE A 88 -4.04 -12.55 5.64
CA PHE A 88 -3.16 -13.24 6.59
C PHE A 88 -3.76 -13.46 7.99
N TYR A 89 -4.72 -12.62 8.40
CA TYR A 89 -5.29 -12.65 9.75
C TYR A 89 -6.81 -12.83 9.75
N GLY A 90 -7.43 -13.01 8.58
CA GLY A 90 -8.88 -13.12 8.43
C GLY A 90 -9.62 -11.82 8.70
N ILE A 91 -10.94 -11.88 8.58
CA ILE A 91 -11.82 -10.72 8.80
C ILE A 91 -11.72 -10.17 10.23
N PHE A 92 -11.59 -11.06 11.21
CA PHE A 92 -11.41 -10.69 12.61
C PHE A 92 -10.08 -9.99 12.86
N GLY A 93 -9.01 -10.43 12.18
CA GLY A 93 -7.72 -9.75 12.25
C GLY A 93 -7.77 -8.33 11.69
N LEU A 94 -8.49 -8.12 10.59
CA LEU A 94 -8.75 -6.78 10.06
C LEU A 94 -9.52 -5.90 11.07
N TRP A 95 -10.59 -6.43 11.67
CA TRP A 95 -11.38 -5.68 12.66
C TRP A 95 -10.54 -5.33 13.88
N LEU A 96 -9.77 -6.29 14.40
CA LEU A 96 -8.86 -6.06 15.52
C LEU A 96 -7.84 -4.98 15.18
N ALA A 97 -7.22 -5.03 14.00
CA ALA A 97 -6.28 -4.01 13.55
C ALA A 97 -6.92 -2.61 13.48
N ASN A 98 -8.17 -2.52 13.03
CA ASN A 98 -8.91 -1.26 12.96
C ASN A 98 -9.27 -0.73 14.36
N ILE A 99 -9.71 -1.60 15.26
CA ILE A 99 -10.02 -1.23 16.66
C ILE A 99 -8.76 -0.77 17.38
N CYS A 100 -7.65 -1.51 17.28
CA CYS A 100 -6.37 -1.10 17.87
C CYS A 100 -5.90 0.26 17.34
N TRP A 101 -6.10 0.52 16.03
CA TRP A 101 -5.82 1.82 15.45
C TRP A 101 -6.70 2.93 16.04
N LEU A 102 -8.02 2.68 16.18
CA LEU A 102 -8.95 3.62 16.80
C LEU A 102 -8.59 3.91 18.26
N LEU A 103 -8.20 2.90 19.04
CA LEU A 103 -7.75 3.07 20.42
C LEU A 103 -6.50 3.96 20.49
N GLY A 104 -5.51 3.69 19.65
CA GLY A 104 -4.31 4.54 19.54
C GLY A 104 -4.65 5.97 19.12
N ARG A 105 -5.60 6.13 18.18
CA ARG A 105 -6.09 7.43 17.72
C ARG A 105 -6.79 8.20 18.84
N SER A 106 -7.63 7.55 19.64
CA SER A 106 -8.30 8.16 20.79
C SER A 106 -7.29 8.66 21.83
N ILE A 107 -6.24 7.89 22.12
CA ILE A 107 -5.16 8.33 23.02
C ILE A 107 -4.43 9.55 22.45
N ALA A 108 -4.10 9.53 21.16
CA ALA A 108 -3.45 10.66 20.49
C ALA A 108 -4.35 11.91 20.50
N TRP A 109 -5.65 11.74 20.25
CA TRP A 109 -6.63 12.82 20.27
C TRP A 109 -6.75 13.47 21.66
N ILE A 110 -6.80 12.66 22.72
CA ILE A 110 -6.79 13.17 24.11
C ILE A 110 -5.52 14.01 24.35
N ARG A 111 -4.35 13.54 23.89
CA ARG A 111 -3.10 14.30 24.00
C ARG A 111 -3.12 15.60 23.19
N GLU A 112 -3.76 15.61 22.03
CA GLU A 112 -3.91 16.81 21.18
C GLU A 112 -4.79 17.86 21.88
N LEU A 113 -5.88 17.43 22.51
CA LEU A 113 -6.78 18.31 23.30
C LEU A 113 -6.06 18.91 24.51
N ILE A 114 -5.33 18.09 25.27
CA ILE A 114 -4.63 18.55 26.49
C ILE A 114 -3.50 19.53 26.16
N ASN A 115 -2.76 19.29 25.08
CA ASN A 115 -1.55 20.06 24.76
C ASN A 115 -1.78 21.13 23.67
N ASN A 116 -3.04 21.36 23.26
CA ASN A 116 -3.42 22.25 22.16
C ASN A 116 -2.56 22.05 20.89
N LYS A 117 -2.33 20.78 20.53
CA LYS A 117 -1.50 20.41 19.37
C LYS A 117 -2.35 20.31 18.11
N GLN A 118 -1.76 20.69 16.99
CA GLN A 118 -2.36 20.46 15.68
C GLN A 118 -2.57 18.96 15.44
N PRO A 119 -3.74 18.51 14.96
CA PRO A 119 -4.01 17.11 14.73
C PRO A 119 -2.97 16.45 13.82
N HIS A 120 -2.58 15.23 14.14
CA HIS A 120 -1.64 14.47 13.32
C HIS A 120 -2.30 13.74 12.14
N THR A 121 -3.63 13.66 12.12
CA THR A 121 -4.41 12.91 11.12
C THR A 121 -4.79 13.74 9.90
N CYS A 122 -5.04 13.07 8.78
CA CYS A 122 -5.69 13.67 7.62
C CYS A 122 -7.22 13.60 7.73
N GLU A 123 -7.92 14.36 6.89
CA GLU A 123 -9.38 14.34 6.82
C GLU A 123 -9.91 12.95 6.44
N TYR A 124 -10.97 12.49 7.10
CA TYR A 124 -11.63 11.19 6.88
C TYR A 124 -10.78 9.93 7.10
N GLN A 125 -9.59 10.07 7.72
CA GLN A 125 -8.70 8.94 7.95
C GLN A 125 -9.36 7.78 8.70
N GLU A 126 -10.25 8.09 9.65
CA GLU A 126 -10.97 7.08 10.43
C GLU A 126 -11.91 6.25 9.55
N GLN A 127 -12.61 6.90 8.60
CA GLN A 127 -13.47 6.20 7.65
C GLN A 127 -12.65 5.33 6.69
N ASP A 128 -11.50 5.85 6.26
CA ASP A 128 -10.58 5.14 5.37
C ASP A 128 -10.00 3.87 6.00
N ILE A 129 -9.75 3.86 7.31
CA ILE A 129 -9.28 2.65 8.01
C ILE A 129 -10.29 1.51 7.93
N TRP A 130 -11.58 1.83 7.87
CA TRP A 130 -12.67 0.87 7.67
C TRP A 130 -12.98 0.58 6.20
N MET A 131 -12.19 1.08 5.24
CA MET A 131 -12.41 0.80 3.83
C MET A 131 -12.41 -0.72 3.56
N ASN A 132 -13.37 -1.18 2.76
CA ASN A 132 -13.54 -2.57 2.34
C ASN A 132 -13.68 -3.58 3.49
N TRP A 133 -14.09 -3.16 4.70
CA TRP A 133 -14.16 -4.06 5.85
C TRP A 133 -15.12 -5.26 5.70
N LYS A 134 -16.09 -5.18 4.78
CA LYS A 134 -17.01 -6.28 4.45
C LYS A 134 -16.49 -7.18 3.33
N GLU A 135 -15.87 -6.57 2.33
CA GLU A 135 -15.36 -7.24 1.12
C GLU A 135 -13.88 -6.88 0.92
N PRO A 136 -12.98 -7.29 1.83
CA PRO A 136 -11.60 -6.78 1.85
C PRO A 136 -10.74 -7.27 0.69
N LEU A 137 -11.16 -8.35 0.01
CA LEU A 137 -10.46 -8.92 -1.13
C LEU A 137 -10.97 -8.38 -2.48
N GLN A 138 -11.88 -7.40 -2.49
CA GLN A 138 -12.31 -6.75 -3.72
C GLN A 138 -11.15 -6.00 -4.39
N LEU A 139 -11.16 -5.97 -5.73
CA LEU A 139 -10.16 -5.21 -6.48
C LEU A 139 -10.29 -3.71 -6.20
N PRO A 140 -9.17 -2.98 -6.03
CA PRO A 140 -9.22 -1.55 -5.77
C PRO A 140 -9.71 -0.80 -7.01
N ILE A 141 -10.48 0.27 -6.77
CA ILE A 141 -10.81 1.23 -7.84
C ILE A 141 -9.53 1.96 -8.22
N LEU A 142 -9.10 1.78 -9.47
CA LEU A 142 -7.89 2.38 -9.99
C LEU A 142 -8.15 3.83 -10.45
N PRO A 143 -7.17 4.74 -10.30
CA PRO A 143 -7.24 6.01 -10.99
C PRO A 143 -7.30 5.77 -12.51
N PRO A 144 -8.00 6.61 -13.28
CA PRO A 144 -7.99 6.52 -14.74
C PRO A 144 -6.53 6.55 -15.24
N SER A 145 -6.20 5.68 -16.19
CA SER A 145 -4.81 5.54 -16.65
C SER A 145 -4.34 6.85 -17.28
N SER A 146 -3.15 7.31 -16.91
CA SER A 146 -2.51 8.45 -17.58
C SER A 146 -2.12 8.13 -19.04
N TYR A 147 -2.15 6.85 -19.43
CA TYR A 147 -1.87 6.40 -20.79
C TYR A 147 -2.99 6.77 -21.77
N GLU A 148 -4.26 6.77 -21.34
CA GLU A 148 -5.37 7.15 -22.23
C GLU A 148 -5.29 8.60 -22.71
N LYS A 149 -4.79 9.52 -21.88
CA LYS A 149 -4.58 10.93 -22.28
C LYS A 149 -3.53 11.09 -23.38
N ASN A 150 -2.50 10.24 -23.38
CA ASN A 150 -1.43 10.31 -24.39
C ASN A 150 -1.77 9.51 -25.66
N SER A 151 -2.63 8.48 -25.57
CA SER A 151 -3.13 7.76 -26.74
C SER A 151 -4.03 8.66 -27.62
N LEU A 152 -4.80 9.57 -27.02
CA LEU A 152 -5.57 10.58 -27.75
C LEU A 152 -4.68 11.62 -28.45
N ILE A 153 -3.54 11.99 -27.84
CA ILE A 153 -2.57 12.91 -28.47
C ILE A 153 -1.82 12.21 -29.61
N LEU A 154 -1.48 10.92 -29.48
CA LEU A 154 -0.86 10.16 -30.57
C LEU A 154 -1.82 9.98 -31.76
N LEU A 155 -3.12 9.73 -31.51
CA LEU A 155 -4.14 9.61 -32.56
C LEU A 155 -4.42 10.93 -33.29
N LEU A 156 -4.15 12.08 -32.66
CA LEU A 156 -4.29 13.41 -33.27
C LEU A 156 -3.04 13.90 -34.00
N LEU A 157 -1.92 13.16 -33.93
CA LEU A 157 -0.62 13.53 -34.52
C LEU A 157 -0.13 12.57 -35.61
N VAL A 158 -0.90 11.54 -35.95
CA VAL A 158 -0.67 10.71 -37.13
C VAL A 158 -1.60 11.23 -38.24
N PRO A 159 -1.07 11.69 -39.40
CA PRO A 159 -1.88 12.19 -40.51
C PRO A 159 -2.75 11.10 -41.16
#